data_AF-A0A9E2UZ31-F1
#
_entry.id   AF-A0A9E2UZ31-F1
#
_cell.length_a   1.000
_cell.length_b   1.000
_cell.length_c   1.000
_cell.angle_alpha   90.00
_cell.angle_beta   90.00
_cell.angle_gamma   90.00
#
_symmetry.space_group_name_H-M   'P 1'
#
loop_
_entity.id
_entity.type
_entity.pdbx_description
1 polymer ?
#
loop_
_entity_poly.entity_id
_entity_poly.type
_entity_poly.pdbx_seq_one_letter_code
_entity_poly.pdbx_strand_id
1 'polypeptide(L)'
;MNFDRAVHSGFLIHWTGKDIDCLHDPRWHETDKSKTNEACNAAYINRLHNILKYGLWMTEEQRNNLSIPTVPQACFTELKLSESRKHAKRYGRLGIGVKRPFVFQRLGRPLIYYHHKKLKYDKFLKACFDKLLNDNDNKYLLNYFKQMNSSDILNYDFYGESEWRIIFSKELLGRYIIDPNDEINIKEHKYFDKLSIIEKNKLRYLIPLDYLFSMIIYPSLEVKNMAYQSDDIRYLIKEIKERKFSNHFIKDESKNMPIELDLDACRNF
;
A
#
# COMPACT_ATOMS: atom_id res chain seq x y z
N MET A 1 -30.87 -1.74 -20.42
CA MET A 1 -29.70 -0.87 -20.70
C MET A 1 -28.63 -1.20 -19.68
N ASN A 2 -27.60 -1.94 -20.06
CA ASN A 2 -26.42 -2.14 -19.23
C ASN A 2 -25.58 -0.87 -19.36
N PHE A 3 -25.61 -0.01 -18.33
CA PHE A 3 -24.58 0.99 -18.20
C PHE A 3 -23.30 0.25 -17.86
N ASP A 4 -22.45 0.09 -18.86
CA ASP A 4 -21.04 -0.24 -18.71
C ASP A 4 -20.38 0.95 -18.01
N ARG A 5 -20.73 1.16 -16.73
CA ARG A 5 -20.00 2.09 -15.89
C ARG A 5 -18.60 1.51 -15.86
N ALA A 6 -17.61 2.27 -16.30
CA ALA A 6 -16.24 1.99 -15.92
C ALA A 6 -16.19 2.06 -14.39
N VAL A 7 -16.51 0.95 -13.73
CA VAL A 7 -16.57 0.84 -12.27
C VAL A 7 -15.14 0.73 -11.81
N HIS A 8 -14.48 1.87 -11.77
CA HIS A 8 -13.32 2.08 -10.94
C HIS A 8 -13.58 1.47 -9.56
N SER A 9 -12.65 0.65 -9.07
CA SER A 9 -12.88 0.00 -7.79
C SER A 9 -12.87 1.07 -6.69
N GLY A 10 -13.81 0.96 -5.75
CA GLY A 10 -13.84 1.84 -4.58
C GLY A 10 -12.69 1.58 -3.60
N PHE A 11 -11.83 0.61 -3.88
CA PHE A 11 -10.82 0.06 -2.97
C PHE A 11 -9.42 0.19 -3.57
N LEU A 12 -8.47 0.60 -2.73
CA LEU A 12 -7.05 0.65 -3.05
C LEU A 12 -6.31 -0.30 -2.13
N ILE A 13 -5.49 -1.19 -2.68
CA ILE A 13 -4.81 -2.24 -1.91
C ILE A 13 -3.34 -1.89 -1.73
N HIS A 14 -2.88 -1.82 -0.48
CA HIS A 14 -1.47 -1.82 -0.14
C HIS A 14 -0.98 -3.27 0.02
N TRP A 15 0.00 -3.67 -0.78
CA TRP A 15 0.57 -5.01 -0.75
C TRP A 15 1.85 -5.05 0.09
N THR A 16 2.00 -6.09 0.91
CA THR A 16 3.16 -6.25 1.80
C THR A 16 3.50 -7.73 2.04
N GLY A 17 4.67 -7.98 2.61
CA GLY A 17 5.17 -9.32 2.96
C GLY A 17 6.09 -9.94 1.93
N LYS A 18 6.59 -9.18 0.94
CA LYS A 18 7.58 -9.68 -0.02
C LYS A 18 8.84 -10.21 0.68
N ASP A 19 9.24 -9.57 1.76
CA ASP A 19 10.33 -9.98 2.63
C ASP A 19 10.07 -11.32 3.32
N ILE A 20 8.83 -11.54 3.77
CA ILE A 20 8.38 -12.81 4.38
C ILE A 20 8.39 -13.92 3.32
N ASP A 21 7.88 -13.64 2.12
CA ASP A 21 7.88 -14.60 1.02
C ASP A 21 9.30 -14.99 0.62
N CYS A 22 10.20 -14.02 0.44
CA CYS A 22 11.59 -14.30 0.07
C CYS A 22 12.31 -15.18 1.12
N LEU A 23 11.98 -15.00 2.42
CA LEU A 23 12.60 -15.74 3.51
C LEU A 23 12.03 -17.16 3.65
N HIS A 24 10.71 -17.32 3.58
CA HIS A 24 10.04 -18.57 3.96
C HIS A 24 9.51 -19.39 2.78
N ASP A 25 9.24 -18.75 1.64
CA ASP A 25 8.55 -19.39 0.51
C ASP A 25 8.73 -18.60 -0.82
N PRO A 26 9.96 -18.49 -1.35
CA PRO A 26 10.23 -17.62 -2.52
C PRO A 26 9.54 -18.08 -3.81
N ARG A 27 9.12 -19.35 -3.86
CA ARG A 27 8.53 -20.03 -5.02
C ARG A 27 7.03 -20.30 -4.88
N TRP A 28 6.36 -19.68 -3.89
CA TRP A 28 4.92 -19.88 -3.65
C TRP A 28 4.05 -19.72 -4.92
N HIS A 29 4.48 -18.86 -5.82
CA HIS A 29 3.78 -18.49 -7.05
C HIS A 29 3.95 -19.51 -8.20
N GLU A 30 4.79 -20.54 -8.02
CA GLU A 30 4.96 -21.64 -9.01
C GLU A 30 3.81 -22.65 -8.96
N THR A 31 3.01 -22.62 -7.90
CA THR A 31 1.82 -23.46 -7.77
C THR A 31 0.55 -22.62 -7.90
N ASP A 32 -0.57 -23.26 -8.24
CA ASP A 32 -1.88 -22.60 -8.35
C ASP A 32 -2.51 -22.24 -7.00
N LYS A 33 -1.98 -22.78 -5.89
CA LYS A 33 -2.50 -22.58 -4.54
C LYS A 33 -1.55 -21.75 -3.70
N SER A 34 -2.06 -20.77 -2.98
CA SER A 34 -1.26 -19.89 -2.12
C SER A 34 -1.06 -20.51 -0.73
N LYS A 35 -0.62 -21.78 -0.65
CA LYS A 35 -0.35 -22.41 0.65
C LYS A 35 0.83 -21.73 1.36
N THR A 36 0.80 -21.77 2.67
CA THR A 36 1.85 -21.21 3.54
C THR A 36 2.24 -22.23 4.60
N ASN A 37 3.54 -22.27 4.95
CA ASN A 37 4.01 -23.08 6.08
C ASN A 37 3.81 -22.34 7.41
N GLU A 38 4.00 -23.03 8.54
CA GLU A 38 3.74 -22.49 9.87
C GLU A 38 4.58 -21.24 10.19
N ALA A 39 5.87 -21.24 9.86
CA ALA A 39 6.74 -20.08 10.06
C ALA A 39 6.27 -18.87 9.26
N CYS A 40 5.88 -19.09 8.00
CA CYS A 40 5.31 -18.07 7.13
C CYS A 40 3.98 -17.54 7.69
N ASN A 41 3.13 -18.43 8.22
CA ASN A 41 1.86 -18.06 8.86
C ASN A 41 2.09 -17.12 10.05
N ALA A 42 2.98 -17.51 10.97
CA ALA A 42 3.32 -16.71 12.14
C ALA A 42 3.86 -15.33 11.75
N ALA A 43 4.74 -15.26 10.76
CA ALA A 43 5.28 -14.00 10.25
C ALA A 43 4.19 -13.09 9.66
N TYR A 44 3.25 -13.64 8.89
CA TYR A 44 2.15 -12.87 8.32
C TYR A 44 1.12 -12.42 9.36
N ILE A 45 0.82 -13.25 10.37
CA ILE A 45 -0.02 -12.85 11.50
C ILE A 45 0.61 -11.70 12.28
N ASN A 46 1.93 -11.78 12.55
CA ASN A 46 2.66 -10.69 13.19
C ASN A 46 2.65 -9.41 12.33
N ARG A 47 2.87 -9.51 11.01
CA ARG A 47 2.79 -8.37 10.08
C ARG A 47 1.40 -7.73 10.09
N LEU A 48 0.33 -8.53 10.03
CA LEU A 48 -1.04 -8.03 10.09
C LEU A 48 -1.33 -7.35 11.43
N HIS A 49 -0.98 -7.99 12.55
CA HIS A 49 -1.15 -7.41 13.88
C HIS A 49 -0.44 -6.05 14.00
N ASN A 50 0.80 -5.94 13.53
CA ASN A 50 1.56 -4.68 13.57
C ASN A 50 0.93 -3.60 12.68
N ILE A 51 0.42 -3.95 11.50
CA ILE A 51 -0.28 -3.00 10.63
C ILE A 51 -1.57 -2.49 11.28
N LEU A 52 -2.38 -3.38 11.86
CA LEU A 52 -3.61 -2.99 12.53
C LEU A 52 -3.31 -2.11 13.76
N LYS A 53 -2.25 -2.43 14.50
CA LYS A 53 -1.89 -1.72 15.73
C LYS A 53 -1.22 -0.37 15.49
N TYR A 54 -0.30 -0.27 14.54
CA TYR A 54 0.57 0.90 14.35
C TYR A 54 0.39 1.59 12.99
N GLY A 55 -0.11 0.89 11.97
CA GLY A 55 -0.34 1.43 10.64
C GLY A 55 0.55 0.84 9.55
N LEU A 56 0.32 1.30 8.33
CA LEU A 56 1.12 0.94 7.15
C LEU A 56 2.49 1.61 7.21
N TRP A 57 3.52 0.90 6.78
CA TRP A 57 4.85 1.49 6.68
C TRP A 57 4.96 2.40 5.46
N MET A 58 5.56 3.57 5.66
CA MET A 58 6.13 4.38 4.59
C MET A 58 7.61 4.10 4.51
N THR A 59 8.06 3.79 3.29
CA THR A 59 9.43 3.39 3.03
C THR A 59 10.02 4.24 1.91
N GLU A 60 11.34 4.34 1.90
CA GLU A 60 12.08 4.95 0.80
C GLU A 60 12.36 3.90 -0.27
N GLU A 61 12.05 4.22 -1.52
CA GLU A 61 12.41 3.39 -2.67
C GLU A 61 13.38 4.16 -3.56
N GLN A 62 14.58 3.61 -3.75
CA GLN A 62 15.51 4.14 -4.74
C GLN A 62 15.01 3.83 -6.14
N ARG A 63 14.91 4.84 -6.99
CA ARG A 63 14.56 4.67 -8.41
C ARG A 63 15.79 4.91 -9.26
N ASN A 64 16.14 3.90 -10.05
CA ASN A 64 17.41 3.88 -10.80
C ASN A 64 17.47 4.86 -11.99
N ASN A 65 16.40 5.60 -12.31
CA ASN A 65 16.27 6.16 -13.66
C ASN A 65 16.14 7.67 -13.81
N LEU A 66 16.05 8.49 -12.76
CA LEU A 66 15.97 9.94 -12.89
C LEU A 66 16.49 10.60 -11.61
N SER A 67 16.86 11.88 -11.67
CA SER A 67 17.22 12.72 -10.51
C SER A 67 16.04 13.01 -9.57
N ILE A 68 15.06 12.10 -9.51
CA ILE A 68 13.91 12.13 -8.63
C ILE A 68 14.41 11.88 -7.20
N PRO A 69 14.15 12.79 -6.26
CA PRO A 69 14.57 12.60 -4.89
C PRO A 69 13.84 11.40 -4.28
N THR A 70 14.59 10.60 -3.54
CA THR A 70 14.02 9.55 -2.69
C THR A 70 13.15 10.22 -1.64
N VAL A 71 11.89 9.80 -1.56
CA VAL A 71 10.94 10.29 -0.55
C VAL A 71 10.23 9.11 0.08
N PRO A 72 9.96 9.13 1.39
CA PRO A 72 9.13 8.12 2.02
C PRO A 72 7.73 8.11 1.41
N GLN A 73 7.24 6.94 1.04
CA GLN A 73 5.92 6.78 0.44
C GLN A 73 5.27 5.46 0.83
N ALA A 74 3.95 5.40 0.72
CA ALA A 74 3.17 4.17 0.70
C ALA A 74 2.44 4.05 -0.64
N CYS A 75 2.60 2.90 -1.29
CA CYS A 75 2.01 2.61 -2.59
C CYS A 75 0.75 1.76 -2.43
N PHE A 76 -0.23 2.02 -3.29
CA PHE A 76 -1.49 1.28 -3.36
C PHE A 76 -1.79 0.96 -4.82
N THR A 77 -2.61 -0.06 -5.03
CA THR A 77 -3.02 -0.52 -6.35
C THR A 77 -4.54 -0.49 -6.43
N GLU A 78 -5.08 0.19 -7.45
CA GLU A 78 -6.50 0.06 -7.80
C GLU A 78 -6.68 -1.22 -8.61
N LEU A 79 -6.88 -2.33 -7.91
CA LEU A 79 -6.77 -3.65 -8.52
C LEU A 79 -8.14 -4.27 -8.86
N LYS A 80 -8.20 -4.94 -10.02
CA LYS A 80 -9.15 -6.03 -10.29
C LYS A 80 -8.76 -7.26 -9.45
N LEU A 81 -9.65 -7.78 -8.60
CA LEU A 81 -9.31 -8.87 -7.70
C LEU A 81 -8.71 -10.10 -8.41
N SER A 82 -9.12 -10.41 -9.65
CA SER A 82 -8.51 -11.45 -10.50
C SER A 82 -7.00 -11.31 -10.72
N GLU A 83 -6.45 -10.09 -10.65
CA GLU A 83 -5.02 -9.82 -10.84
C GLU A 83 -4.21 -9.90 -9.53
N SER A 84 -4.84 -10.23 -8.40
CA SER A 84 -4.23 -10.18 -7.06
C SER A 84 -2.97 -11.02 -6.96
N ARG A 85 -2.95 -12.21 -7.57
CA ARG A 85 -1.80 -13.12 -7.55
C ARG A 85 -0.56 -12.50 -8.21
N LYS A 86 -0.75 -11.75 -9.31
CA LYS A 86 0.33 -11.07 -10.04
C LYS A 86 0.96 -9.97 -9.18
N HIS A 87 0.13 -9.21 -8.46
CA HIS A 87 0.60 -8.17 -7.55
C HIS A 87 1.26 -8.75 -6.31
N ALA A 88 0.64 -9.77 -5.72
CA ALA A 88 1.20 -10.48 -4.59
C ALA A 88 2.61 -11.03 -4.92
N LYS A 89 2.83 -11.55 -6.13
CA LYS A 89 4.16 -12.04 -6.55
C LYS A 89 5.23 -10.94 -6.49
N ARG A 90 4.87 -9.70 -6.84
CA ARG A 90 5.78 -8.56 -6.87
C ARG A 90 5.99 -7.96 -5.47
N TYR A 91 4.91 -7.79 -4.71
CA TYR A 91 4.88 -6.91 -3.53
C TYR A 91 4.61 -7.63 -2.20
N GLY A 92 4.31 -8.94 -2.24
CA GLY A 92 3.99 -9.77 -1.08
C GLY A 92 2.51 -10.14 -1.02
N ARG A 93 2.19 -11.26 -0.38
CA ARG A 93 0.86 -11.87 -0.43
C ARG A 93 -0.21 -11.23 0.46
N LEU A 94 0.16 -10.37 1.41
CA LEU A 94 -0.80 -9.71 2.29
C LEU A 94 -1.25 -8.38 1.67
N GLY A 95 -2.55 -8.26 1.39
CA GLY A 95 -3.17 -7.03 0.90
C GLY A 95 -3.99 -6.34 1.99
N ILE A 96 -3.80 -5.04 2.17
CA ILE A 96 -4.57 -4.18 3.07
C ILE A 96 -5.33 -3.16 2.23
N GLY A 97 -6.65 -3.33 2.16
CA GLY A 97 -7.52 -2.51 1.34
C GLY A 97 -8.19 -1.37 2.10
N VAL A 98 -8.15 -0.19 1.50
CA VAL A 98 -8.76 1.05 2.02
C VAL A 98 -9.65 1.67 0.95
N LYS A 99 -10.62 2.50 1.34
CA LYS A 99 -11.38 3.30 0.35
C LYS A 99 -10.52 4.42 -0.22
N ARG A 100 -10.79 4.86 -1.45
CA ARG A 100 -10.12 6.03 -2.07
C ARG A 100 -10.02 7.28 -1.17
N PRO A 101 -11.06 7.64 -0.40
CA PRO A 101 -10.97 8.78 0.52
C PRO A 101 -9.88 8.65 1.57
N PHE A 102 -9.46 7.44 1.97
CA PHE A 102 -8.34 7.22 2.88
C PHE A 102 -7.06 7.82 2.31
N VAL A 103 -6.82 7.57 1.02
CA VAL A 103 -5.66 8.07 0.28
C VAL A 103 -5.80 9.56 0.00
N PHE A 104 -6.98 10.03 -0.42
CA PHE A 104 -7.20 11.46 -0.71
C PHE A 104 -7.05 12.36 0.52
N GLN A 105 -7.57 11.94 1.69
CA GLN A 105 -7.44 12.69 2.95
C GLN A 105 -5.99 12.83 3.40
N ARG A 106 -5.13 11.93 2.91
CA ARG A 106 -3.68 11.91 3.16
C ARG A 106 -2.88 12.49 1.99
N LEU A 107 -3.52 13.36 1.21
CA LEU A 107 -2.95 14.04 0.04
C LEU A 107 -2.42 13.10 -1.06
N GLY A 108 -2.76 11.82 -1.00
CA GLY A 108 -2.37 10.84 -2.00
C GLY A 108 -3.15 10.99 -3.31
N ARG A 109 -2.56 10.48 -4.39
CA ARG A 109 -3.04 10.62 -5.77
C ARG A 109 -2.70 9.38 -6.62
N PRO A 110 -3.44 9.11 -7.71
CA PRO A 110 -3.01 8.16 -8.73
C PRO A 110 -1.75 8.66 -9.44
N LEU A 111 -0.97 7.75 -10.00
CA LEU A 111 0.21 8.11 -10.78
C LEU A 111 -0.13 8.64 -12.17
N ILE A 112 0.72 9.54 -12.65
CA ILE A 112 0.76 10.01 -14.03
C ILE A 112 1.76 9.15 -14.78
N TYR A 113 1.23 8.32 -15.68
CA TYR A 113 2.04 7.40 -16.47
C TYR A 113 2.59 8.06 -17.73
N TYR A 114 3.83 7.76 -18.07
CA TYR A 114 4.47 8.28 -19.27
C TYR A 114 5.29 7.25 -20.04
N HIS A 115 5.48 7.52 -21.32
CA HIS A 115 6.20 6.61 -22.21
C HIS A 115 7.71 6.90 -22.14
N HIS A 116 8.50 5.93 -21.65
CA HIS A 116 9.93 6.06 -21.35
C HIS A 116 10.74 6.80 -22.44
N LYS A 117 10.58 6.43 -23.72
CA LYS A 117 11.37 7.00 -24.83
C LYS A 117 10.79 8.26 -25.49
N LYS A 118 9.67 8.78 -25.01
CA LYS A 118 8.98 9.92 -25.62
C LYS A 118 8.90 11.15 -24.71
N LEU A 119 9.66 11.21 -23.61
CA LEU A 119 9.68 12.40 -22.74
C LEU A 119 9.98 13.68 -23.53
N LYS A 120 10.90 13.62 -24.50
CA LYS A 120 11.22 14.75 -25.39
C LYS A 120 10.08 15.19 -26.31
N TYR A 121 9.10 14.31 -26.55
CA TYR A 121 7.92 14.56 -27.38
C TYR A 121 6.66 14.82 -26.55
N ASP A 122 6.67 14.49 -25.26
CA ASP A 122 5.59 14.78 -24.33
C ASP A 122 5.75 16.19 -23.76
N LYS A 123 5.16 17.16 -24.48
CA LYS A 123 5.27 18.59 -24.14
C LYS A 123 4.75 18.91 -22.74
N PHE A 124 3.67 18.26 -22.31
CA PHE A 124 3.07 18.47 -20.99
C PHE A 124 4.01 17.97 -19.90
N LEU A 125 4.46 16.71 -20.05
CA LEU A 125 5.35 16.11 -19.07
C LEU A 125 6.69 16.83 -19.00
N LYS A 126 7.25 17.23 -20.14
CA LYS A 126 8.46 18.05 -20.19
C LYS A 126 8.28 19.35 -19.42
N ALA A 127 7.17 20.06 -19.62
CA ALA A 127 6.89 21.30 -18.89
C ALA A 127 6.77 21.07 -17.37
N CYS A 128 6.11 19.99 -16.95
CA CYS A 128 6.03 19.60 -15.54
C CYS A 128 7.41 19.26 -14.96
N PHE A 129 8.20 18.45 -15.68
CA PHE A 129 9.54 18.04 -15.25
C PHE A 129 10.48 19.23 -15.16
N ASP A 130 10.54 20.08 -16.19
CA ASP A 130 11.40 21.27 -16.20
C ASP A 130 11.06 22.22 -15.05
N LYS A 131 9.77 22.39 -14.73
CA LYS A 131 9.34 23.21 -13.59
C LYS A 131 9.71 22.58 -12.25
N LEU A 132 9.38 21.31 -12.04
CA LEU A 132 9.57 20.62 -10.76
C LEU A 132 11.03 20.26 -10.47
N LEU A 133 11.84 19.97 -11.49
CA LEU A 133 13.27 19.67 -11.32
C LEU A 133 14.05 20.88 -10.81
N ASN A 134 13.62 22.09 -11.17
CA ASN A 134 14.23 23.35 -10.77
C ASN A 134 13.62 23.96 -9.50
N ASP A 135 12.58 23.32 -8.94
CA ASP A 135 11.91 23.74 -7.71
C ASP A 135 12.27 22.77 -6.58
N ASN A 136 13.29 23.13 -5.79
CA ASN A 136 13.80 22.27 -4.72
C ASN A 136 12.74 21.89 -3.69
N ASP A 137 11.76 22.76 -3.44
CA ASP A 137 10.70 22.53 -2.47
C ASP A 137 9.67 21.54 -2.98
N ASN A 138 9.42 21.52 -4.30
CA ASN A 138 8.39 20.68 -4.92
C ASN A 138 8.93 19.49 -5.75
N LYS A 139 10.25 19.32 -5.85
CA LYS A 139 10.89 18.24 -6.62
C LYS A 139 10.40 16.85 -6.24
N TYR A 140 10.00 16.64 -4.98
CA TYR A 140 9.45 15.37 -4.49
C TYR A 140 8.17 14.96 -5.22
N LEU A 141 7.39 15.90 -5.77
CA LEU A 141 6.17 15.63 -6.56
C LEU A 141 6.45 14.84 -7.84
N LEU A 142 7.71 14.80 -8.30
CA LEU A 142 8.11 13.92 -9.40
C LEU A 142 7.89 12.44 -9.08
N ASN A 143 7.74 12.08 -7.81
CA ASN A 143 7.35 10.74 -7.40
C ASN A 143 5.92 10.36 -7.81
N TYR A 144 5.08 11.28 -8.30
CA TYR A 144 3.80 10.93 -8.91
C TYR A 144 3.90 10.53 -10.40
N PHE A 145 5.08 10.62 -11.00
CA PHE A 145 5.30 10.18 -12.37
C PHE A 145 5.95 8.79 -12.39
N LYS A 146 5.46 7.92 -13.27
CA LYS A 146 6.01 6.57 -13.46
C LYS A 146 6.00 6.19 -14.93
N GLN A 147 7.03 5.47 -15.36
CA GLN A 147 7.05 4.91 -16.70
C GLN A 147 5.90 3.90 -16.86
N MET A 148 5.23 3.88 -18.01
CA MET A 148 4.12 2.95 -18.27
C MET A 148 4.58 1.53 -18.60
N ASN A 149 5.82 1.37 -19.08
CA ASN A 149 6.42 0.10 -19.49
C ASN A 149 7.81 -0.05 -18.87
N SER A 150 8.22 -1.28 -18.54
CA SER A 150 9.59 -1.63 -18.14
C SER A 150 10.60 -1.71 -19.29
N SER A 151 10.11 -1.78 -20.53
CA SER A 151 10.94 -1.98 -21.72
C SER A 151 10.55 -1.03 -22.85
N ASP A 152 11.33 -1.05 -23.92
CA ASP A 152 11.03 -0.31 -25.15
C ASP A 152 9.80 -0.83 -25.89
N ILE A 153 9.42 -2.07 -25.61
CA ILE A 153 8.23 -2.69 -26.17
C ILE A 153 7.04 -2.24 -25.34
N LEU A 154 6.02 -1.74 -26.03
CA LEU A 154 4.77 -1.29 -25.43
C LEU A 154 4.01 -2.49 -24.86
N ASN A 155 4.15 -2.72 -23.55
CA ASN A 155 3.56 -3.88 -22.84
C ASN A 155 2.65 -3.48 -21.65
N TYR A 156 2.58 -2.19 -21.32
CA TYR A 156 1.73 -1.58 -20.28
C TYR A 156 1.86 -2.23 -18.90
N ASP A 157 3.00 -2.84 -18.60
CA ASP A 157 3.17 -3.70 -17.43
C ASP A 157 3.11 -2.95 -16.08
N PHE A 158 3.40 -1.65 -16.08
CA PHE A 158 3.20 -0.75 -14.93
C PHE A 158 1.87 -0.01 -14.98
N TYR A 159 1.33 0.26 -16.18
CA TYR A 159 0.05 0.95 -16.32
C TYR A 159 -1.11 0.09 -15.78
N GLY A 160 -1.07 -1.22 -16.03
CA GLY A 160 -2.07 -2.14 -15.49
C GLY A 160 -2.15 -2.16 -13.95
N GLU A 161 -1.11 -1.69 -13.26
CA GLU A 161 -1.11 -1.61 -11.80
C GLU A 161 -2.02 -0.50 -11.26
N SER A 162 -2.39 0.49 -12.07
CA SER A 162 -3.22 1.63 -11.63
C SER A 162 -2.80 2.14 -10.25
N GLU A 163 -1.50 2.45 -10.12
CA GLU A 163 -0.85 2.72 -8.83
C GLU A 163 -1.27 4.09 -8.28
N TRP A 164 -1.40 4.15 -6.96
CA TRP A 164 -1.62 5.35 -6.17
C TRP A 164 -0.53 5.48 -5.12
N ARG A 165 -0.18 6.71 -4.75
CA ARG A 165 0.81 6.97 -3.70
C ARG A 165 0.31 7.95 -2.68
N ILE A 166 0.67 7.70 -1.43
CA ILE A 166 0.80 8.72 -0.39
C ILE A 166 2.29 8.98 -0.25
N ILE A 167 2.70 10.22 -0.50
CA ILE A 167 4.09 10.66 -0.33
C ILE A 167 4.16 11.51 0.93
N PHE A 168 5.25 11.36 1.68
CA PHE A 168 5.47 12.16 2.88
C PHE A 168 5.49 13.66 2.56
N SER A 169 4.76 14.43 3.37
CA SER A 169 4.87 15.88 3.46
C SER A 169 4.74 16.29 4.93
N LYS A 170 5.34 17.42 5.30
CA LYS A 170 5.29 17.92 6.70
C LYS A 170 3.85 18.17 7.17
N GLU A 171 2.95 18.51 6.26
CA GLU A 171 1.52 18.75 6.55
C GLU A 171 0.76 17.52 7.04
N LEU A 172 1.28 16.32 6.75
CA LEU A 172 0.67 15.06 7.16
C LEU A 172 1.14 14.60 8.53
N LEU A 173 2.29 15.09 9.00
CA LEU A 173 2.93 14.65 10.23
C LEU A 173 2.08 15.02 11.47
N GLY A 174 1.91 14.07 12.38
CA GLY A 174 1.09 14.21 13.59
C GLY A 174 -0.43 14.14 13.35
N ARG A 175 -0.89 14.37 12.11
CA ARG A 175 -2.32 14.30 11.76
C ARG A 175 -2.73 12.98 11.12
N TYR A 176 -1.95 12.51 10.16
CA TYR A 176 -2.25 11.30 9.38
C TYR A 176 -1.08 10.34 9.26
N ILE A 177 0.12 10.83 9.58
CA ILE A 177 1.37 10.09 9.55
C ILE A 177 2.05 10.28 10.91
N ILE A 178 2.62 9.21 11.44
CA ILE A 178 3.36 9.20 12.71
C ILE A 178 4.84 8.96 12.41
N ASP A 179 5.72 9.74 13.02
CA ASP A 179 7.15 9.43 13.07
C ASP A 179 7.44 8.49 14.24
N PRO A 180 7.77 7.21 13.98
CA PRO A 180 8.06 6.27 15.04
C PRO A 180 9.42 6.51 15.72
N ASN A 181 10.30 7.37 15.17
CA ASN A 181 11.56 7.74 15.84
C ASN A 181 11.37 8.79 16.92
N ASP A 182 10.27 9.53 16.89
CA ASP A 182 9.97 10.56 17.89
C ASP A 182 9.47 9.91 19.19
N GLU A 183 10.19 10.14 20.28
CA GLU A 183 9.89 9.62 21.62
C GLU A 183 8.52 10.07 22.15
N ILE A 184 7.97 11.18 21.62
CA ILE A 184 6.61 11.64 21.95
C ILE A 184 5.58 10.58 21.53
N ASN A 185 5.83 9.83 20.46
CA ASN A 185 4.97 8.75 19.98
C ASN A 185 5.29 7.42 20.70
N ILE A 186 5.14 7.42 22.03
CA ILE A 186 5.61 6.36 22.96
C ILE A 186 5.31 4.93 22.46
N LYS A 187 4.09 4.70 21.94
CA LYS A 187 3.64 3.37 21.50
C LYS A 187 4.37 2.93 20.22
N GLU A 188 4.44 3.83 19.23
CA GLU A 188 5.10 3.61 17.95
C GLU A 188 6.63 3.57 18.09
N HIS A 189 7.19 4.37 18.99
CA HIS A 189 8.61 4.37 19.34
C HIS A 189 9.05 3.04 19.96
N LYS A 190 8.30 2.53 20.95
CA LYS A 190 8.56 1.19 21.52
C LYS A 190 8.43 0.07 20.50
N TYR A 191 7.60 0.25 19.46
CA TYR A 191 7.52 -0.70 18.36
C TYR A 191 8.75 -0.61 17.47
N PHE A 192 9.15 0.60 17.10
CA PHE A 192 10.35 0.88 16.32
C PHE A 192 11.59 0.29 16.98
N ASP A 193 11.75 0.46 18.29
CA ASP A 193 12.91 -0.03 19.03
C ASP A 193 13.13 -1.53 18.94
N LYS A 194 12.03 -2.30 18.80
CA LYS A 194 12.05 -3.76 18.67
C LYS A 194 12.40 -4.24 17.27
N LEU A 195 12.39 -3.35 16.26
CA LEU A 195 12.71 -3.70 14.90
C LEU A 195 14.21 -4.00 14.74
N SER A 196 14.53 -4.89 13.81
CA SER A 196 15.92 -5.11 13.40
C SER A 196 16.52 -3.84 12.77
N ILE A 197 17.85 -3.74 12.71
CA ILE A 197 18.52 -2.59 12.10
C ILE A 197 18.12 -2.36 10.63
N ILE A 198 17.90 -3.45 9.88
CA ILE A 198 17.47 -3.41 8.49
C ILE A 198 16.05 -2.83 8.39
N GLU A 199 15.16 -3.24 9.28
CA GLU A 199 13.79 -2.72 9.36
C GLU A 199 13.74 -1.26 9.80
N LYS A 200 14.54 -0.87 10.82
CA LYS A 200 14.69 0.53 11.26
C LYS A 200 15.17 1.44 10.13
N ASN A 201 16.09 0.95 9.30
CA ASN A 201 16.57 1.69 8.14
C ASN A 201 15.52 1.83 7.03
N LYS A 202 14.55 0.91 6.96
CA LYS A 202 13.51 0.88 5.94
C LYS A 202 12.27 1.68 6.34
N LEU A 203 11.83 1.54 7.59
CA LEU A 203 10.67 2.23 8.14
C LEU A 203 11.02 3.70 8.41
N ARG A 204 10.34 4.61 7.70
CA ARG A 204 10.47 6.05 7.94
C ARG A 204 9.30 6.62 8.71
N TYR A 205 8.09 6.24 8.32
CA TYR A 205 6.86 6.71 8.97
C TYR A 205 5.78 5.63 8.98
N LEU A 206 4.77 5.82 9.83
CA LEU A 206 3.60 4.97 9.91
C LEU A 206 2.35 5.73 9.45
N ILE A 207 1.45 5.05 8.72
CA ILE A 207 0.13 5.55 8.35
C ILE A 207 -0.93 4.75 9.12
N PRO A 208 -1.45 5.26 10.25
CA PRO A 208 -2.50 4.59 10.98
C PRO A 208 -3.74 4.33 10.12
N LEU A 209 -4.30 3.14 10.27
CA LEU A 209 -5.61 2.80 9.71
C LEU A 209 -6.73 3.50 10.50
N ASP A 210 -7.81 3.81 9.78
CA ASP A 210 -9.02 4.42 10.31
C ASP A 210 -10.28 3.70 9.79
N TYR A 211 -11.46 4.26 10.04
CA TYR A 211 -12.74 3.69 9.61
C TYR A 211 -12.87 3.43 8.08
N LEU A 212 -11.98 3.96 7.23
CA LEU A 212 -11.95 3.68 5.79
C LEU A 212 -11.16 2.42 5.43
N PHE A 213 -10.54 1.77 6.40
CA PHE A 213 -10.07 0.39 6.27
C PHE A 213 -11.25 -0.53 5.95
N SER A 214 -11.12 -1.29 4.86
CA SER A 214 -12.28 -1.94 4.24
C SER A 214 -12.04 -3.33 3.69
N MET A 215 -10.80 -3.81 3.61
CA MET A 215 -10.53 -5.15 3.08
C MET A 215 -9.19 -5.70 3.61
N ILE A 216 -9.14 -7.02 3.81
CA ILE A 216 -7.92 -7.78 4.02
C ILE A 216 -7.88 -8.89 2.98
N ILE A 217 -6.78 -8.99 2.24
CA ILE A 217 -6.46 -10.12 1.37
C ILE A 217 -5.37 -10.93 2.07
N TYR A 218 -5.76 -12.06 2.64
CA TYR A 218 -4.87 -12.97 3.34
C TYR A 218 -4.00 -13.77 2.37
N PRO A 219 -2.74 -14.06 2.73
CA PRO A 219 -1.86 -14.88 1.90
C PRO A 219 -2.40 -16.27 1.57
N SER A 220 -3.13 -16.86 2.51
CA SER A 220 -3.67 -18.22 2.44
C SER A 220 -4.92 -18.34 3.31
N LEU A 221 -5.65 -19.45 3.15
CA LEU A 221 -6.79 -19.78 4.00
C LEU A 221 -6.36 -20.01 5.45
N GLU A 222 -5.19 -20.61 5.67
CA GLU A 222 -4.64 -20.88 6.99
C GLU A 222 -4.37 -19.59 7.77
N VAL A 223 -3.73 -18.60 7.14
CA VAL A 223 -3.49 -17.28 7.77
C VAL A 223 -4.82 -16.58 8.07
N LYS A 224 -5.81 -16.67 7.17
CA LYS A 224 -7.15 -16.13 7.40
C LYS A 224 -7.80 -16.75 8.65
N ASN A 225 -7.75 -18.08 8.77
CA ASN A 225 -8.33 -18.78 9.92
C ASN A 225 -7.63 -18.41 11.22
N MET A 226 -6.29 -18.34 11.24
CA MET A 226 -5.53 -17.89 12.40
C MET A 226 -5.88 -16.46 12.80
N ALA A 227 -6.01 -15.55 11.83
CA ALA A 227 -6.40 -14.18 12.09
C ALA A 227 -7.83 -14.06 12.60
N TYR A 228 -8.73 -14.95 12.18
CA TYR A 228 -10.12 -15.00 12.66
C TYR A 228 -10.21 -15.50 14.11
N GLN A 229 -9.38 -16.48 14.48
CA GLN A 229 -9.29 -17.04 15.83
C GLN A 229 -8.53 -16.16 16.83
N SER A 230 -7.82 -15.13 16.36
CA SER A 230 -7.06 -14.22 17.21
C SER A 230 -7.95 -13.09 17.73
N ASP A 231 -8.31 -13.15 19.02
CA ASP A 231 -9.09 -12.11 19.70
C ASP A 231 -8.44 -10.72 19.57
N ASP A 232 -7.11 -10.64 19.69
CA ASP A 232 -6.35 -9.40 19.53
C ASP A 232 -6.55 -8.77 18.15
N ILE A 233 -6.47 -9.56 17.07
CA ILE A 233 -6.69 -9.06 15.71
C ILE A 233 -8.14 -8.60 15.54
N ARG A 234 -9.11 -9.38 16.04
CA ARG A 234 -10.53 -9.02 15.96
C ARG A 234 -10.82 -7.73 16.72
N TYR A 235 -10.24 -7.57 17.91
CA TYR A 235 -10.32 -6.37 18.72
C TYR A 235 -9.73 -5.16 17.97
N LEU A 236 -8.52 -5.28 17.42
CA LEU A 236 -7.87 -4.19 16.68
C LEU A 236 -8.68 -3.77 15.45
N ILE A 237 -9.26 -4.71 14.70
CA ILE A 237 -10.13 -4.38 13.55
C ILE A 237 -11.32 -3.56 14.04
N LYS A 238 -12.00 -4.00 15.10
CA LYS A 238 -13.15 -3.28 15.67
C LYS A 238 -12.75 -1.88 16.16
N GLU A 239 -11.63 -1.77 16.88
CA GLU A 239 -11.10 -0.50 17.36
C GLU A 239 -10.85 0.47 16.20
N ILE A 240 -10.19 0.03 15.12
CA ILE A 240 -9.94 0.84 13.92
C ILE A 240 -11.26 1.34 13.31
N LYS A 241 -12.28 0.48 13.23
CA LYS A 241 -13.58 0.83 12.66
C LYS A 241 -14.34 1.87 13.49
N GLU A 242 -14.12 1.89 14.79
CA GLU A 242 -14.72 2.86 15.73
C GLU A 242 -13.98 4.20 15.78
N ARG A 243 -12.75 4.30 15.25
CA ARG A 243 -11.99 5.56 15.20
C ARG A 243 -12.69 6.57 14.29
N LYS A 244 -13.28 7.61 14.90
CA LYS A 244 -13.84 8.75 14.18
C LYS A 244 -12.73 9.74 13.82
N PHE A 245 -12.55 10.01 12.54
CA PHE A 245 -11.86 11.21 12.08
C PHE A 245 -12.87 12.33 11.85
N SER A 246 -12.49 13.57 12.15
CA SER A 246 -13.36 14.75 12.15
C SER A 246 -13.98 15.14 10.80
N ASN A 247 -13.65 14.43 9.71
CA ASN A 247 -14.08 14.76 8.37
C ASN A 247 -15.37 14.04 7.97
N HIS A 248 -16.47 14.79 7.98
CA HIS A 248 -17.86 14.36 7.81
C HIS A 248 -18.28 14.00 6.36
N PHE A 249 -17.34 13.72 5.45
CA PHE A 249 -17.65 13.62 4.01
C PHE A 249 -18.33 12.31 3.58
N ILE A 250 -18.38 11.28 4.43
CA ILE A 250 -18.88 9.95 4.04
C ILE A 250 -19.89 9.46 5.07
N LYS A 251 -21.08 9.05 4.59
CA LYS A 251 -22.10 8.39 5.41
C LYS A 251 -21.49 7.20 6.13
N ASP A 252 -21.89 7.03 7.39
CA ASP A 252 -21.37 6.11 8.41
C ASP A 252 -20.82 4.74 7.91
N GLU A 253 -19.56 4.71 7.45
CA GLU A 253 -18.80 3.49 7.13
C GLU A 253 -18.25 2.81 8.40
N SER A 254 -18.43 3.41 9.59
CA SER A 254 -17.85 2.91 10.84
C SER A 254 -18.44 1.56 11.27
N LYS A 255 -19.66 1.24 10.80
CA LYS A 255 -20.35 -0.02 11.09
C LYS A 255 -19.95 -1.19 10.20
N ASN A 256 -19.22 -0.92 9.11
CA ASN A 256 -18.87 -1.96 8.13
C ASN A 256 -17.56 -2.65 8.52
N MET A 257 -17.60 -3.96 8.76
CA MET A 257 -16.39 -4.76 8.91
C MET A 257 -15.65 -4.88 7.57
N PRO A 258 -14.31 -5.00 7.57
CA PRO A 258 -13.56 -5.18 6.33
C PRO A 258 -13.96 -6.50 5.64
N ILE A 259 -13.94 -6.49 4.31
CA ILE A 259 -14.09 -7.71 3.50
C ILE A 259 -12.84 -8.56 3.68
N GLU A 260 -12.99 -9.82 4.04
CA GLU A 260 -11.88 -10.73 4.32
C GLU A 260 -11.81 -11.86 3.28
N LEU A 261 -10.81 -11.79 2.39
CA LEU A 261 -10.58 -12.75 1.32
C LEU A 261 -9.24 -13.45 1.52
N ASP A 262 -9.10 -14.71 1.14
CA ASP A 262 -7.77 -15.27 0.88
C ASP A 262 -7.37 -15.03 -0.58
N LEU A 263 -6.07 -15.05 -0.86
CA LEU A 263 -5.51 -14.74 -2.16
C LEU A 263 -6.02 -15.67 -3.28
N ASP A 264 -6.33 -16.92 -2.96
CA ASP A 264 -6.85 -17.87 -3.95
C ASP A 264 -8.32 -17.60 -4.27
N ALA A 265 -9.11 -17.10 -3.32
CA ALA A 265 -10.49 -16.68 -3.56
C ALA A 265 -10.59 -15.50 -4.55
N CYS A 266 -9.57 -14.63 -4.59
CA CYS A 266 -9.54 -13.46 -5.48
C CYS A 266 -9.62 -13.80 -6.98
N ARG A 267 -9.23 -15.02 -7.39
CA ARG A 267 -9.28 -15.44 -8.81
C ARG A 267 -10.68 -15.63 -9.37
N ASN A 268 -11.70 -15.66 -8.49
CA ASN A 268 -13.10 -15.89 -8.88
C ASN A 268 -13.85 -14.58 -9.18
N PHE A 269 -13.15 -13.44 -9.25
CA PHE A 269 -13.72 -12.09 -9.43
C PHE A 269 -13.25 -11.41 -10.71
#